data_AF-A0A969KM02-F1
#
_entry.id   AF-A0A969KM02-F1
#
_cell.length_a   1.000
_cell.length_b   1.000
_cell.length_c   1.000
_cell.angle_alpha   90.00
_cell.angle_beta   90.00
_cell.angle_gamma   90.00
#
_symmetry.space_group_name_H-M   'P 1'
#
loop_
_entity.id
_entity.type
_entity.pdbx_description
1 polymer ?
#
loop_
_entity_poly.entity_id
_entity_poly.type
_entity_poly.pdbx_seq_one_letter_code
_entity_poly.pdbx_strand_id
1 'polypeptide(L)'
;MPLPEPNLDDLRFQRDLVDEARLRIIRYCPEWTEYNVSDPGITLIELFAWMTEQIVYRLNRVPEKNYIRFLDMVGVQLLPSSSAHAELTFRLSIPFPIRPEDETVALVPQGIEVATLTAPDSEEVIFTTDRPLIVVPPKLSQLRGADFQKNYFPRMGIEIFHPFNQTRPQQGDTFYLGFDETHDISGHILRLRFECERTEAVGIRREDPPLVWECTTGDGRWEEILPSKREGEKDTTGGLNNETGELTFYLPLSMQKDEVYGRTAYWVRCRLEQRNVSQGMYTRSPRIRRVEAFSLGATVPSTNAVYVVREELGVSEGEAGQSFSLQNAPVLDLRAEERVEVEEQRDGELVFIPWERVTDFAKSDRFDRHFTLETATGEVAFGPSVRQADGSVIQYGRVPEVGRRVRMSQYRYGGGSQGNVPANRIQVMRSAVPYISQVTNLRRSIGGRDQESLEEAKLRARRELRAQHRAVTAEDFEDLALATSRRIARVKSLAPGTSNGNLPPGMIELLVVPAVRDSVAVGDLSKLALQEELMQESWIIWTVTVC
;
A
#
# COMPACT_ATOMS: atom_id res chain seq x y z
N MET A 1 19.97 -18.79 20.17
CA MET A 1 19.09 -19.77 20.82
C MET A 1 18.03 -19.00 21.58
N PRO A 2 16.73 -19.25 21.37
CA PRO A 2 15.68 -18.66 22.20
C PRO A 2 15.88 -19.12 23.65
N LEU A 3 15.58 -18.23 24.60
CA LEU A 3 15.56 -18.57 26.02
C LEU A 3 14.45 -19.62 26.21
N PRO A 4 14.70 -20.73 26.92
CA PRO A 4 13.66 -21.73 27.16
C PRO A 4 12.52 -21.10 27.97
N GLU A 5 11.28 -21.37 27.58
CA GLU A 5 10.13 -21.00 28.39
C GLU A 5 10.25 -21.65 29.77
N PRO A 6 10.10 -20.88 30.86
CA PRO A 6 10.23 -21.43 32.20
C PRO A 6 9.07 -22.39 32.47
N ASN A 7 9.38 -23.68 32.49
CA ASN A 7 8.49 -24.71 33.02
C ASN A 7 8.50 -24.58 34.55
N LEU A 8 7.40 -24.11 35.15
CA LEU A 8 7.33 -23.86 36.59
C LEU A 8 7.30 -25.17 37.38
N ASP A 9 6.70 -26.21 36.81
CA ASP A 9 6.56 -27.52 37.42
C ASP A 9 6.67 -28.62 36.34
N ASP A 10 7.63 -29.52 36.50
CA ASP A 10 7.99 -30.57 35.53
C ASP A 10 7.46 -31.97 35.90
N LEU A 11 6.54 -32.06 36.88
CA LEU A 11 5.90 -33.31 37.28
C LEU A 11 5.14 -33.96 36.12
N ARG A 12 5.47 -35.22 35.81
CA ARG A 12 4.77 -36.03 34.80
C ARG A 12 3.85 -37.06 35.43
N PHE A 13 2.72 -37.32 34.76
CA PHE A 13 1.72 -38.31 35.16
C PHE A 13 2.31 -39.64 35.63
N GLN A 14 3.00 -40.35 34.74
CA GLN A 14 3.43 -41.72 35.05
C GLN A 14 4.59 -41.74 36.06
N ARG A 15 5.69 -41.06 35.71
CA ARG A 15 6.96 -41.17 36.41
C ARG A 15 6.94 -40.51 37.80
N ASP A 16 6.30 -39.34 37.90
CA ASP A 16 6.50 -38.48 39.06
C ASP A 16 5.25 -38.44 39.96
N LEU A 17 4.06 -38.67 39.40
CA LEU A 17 2.80 -38.70 40.19
C LEU A 17 2.37 -40.12 40.56
N VAL A 18 2.17 -41.00 39.57
CA VAL A 18 1.69 -42.38 39.80
C VAL A 18 2.74 -43.23 40.50
N ASP A 19 3.97 -43.26 39.99
CA ASP A 19 5.01 -44.13 40.53
C ASP A 19 5.46 -43.70 41.94
N GLU A 20 5.55 -42.40 42.23
CA GLU A 20 5.80 -41.92 43.61
C GLU A 20 4.65 -42.27 44.55
N ALA A 21 3.40 -42.08 44.13
CA ALA A 21 2.24 -42.41 44.96
C ALA A 21 2.24 -43.91 45.31
N ARG A 22 2.56 -44.77 44.34
CA ARG A 22 2.69 -46.23 44.55
C ARG A 22 3.81 -46.57 45.53
N LEU A 23 4.97 -45.94 45.42
CA LEU A 23 6.08 -46.14 46.38
C LEU A 23 5.71 -45.73 47.81
N ARG A 24 4.83 -44.74 47.96
CA ARG A 24 4.38 -44.24 49.28
C ARG A 24 3.35 -45.16 49.94
N ILE A 25 2.65 -46.04 49.20
CA ILE A 25 1.63 -46.94 49.78
C ILE A 25 2.22 -47.79 50.90
N ILE A 26 3.41 -48.38 50.69
CA ILE A 26 4.09 -49.25 51.67
C ILE A 26 4.29 -48.55 53.02
N ARG A 27 4.48 -47.23 53.01
CA ARG A 27 4.74 -46.43 54.20
C ARG A 27 3.47 -45.95 54.90
N TYR A 28 2.44 -45.57 54.14
CA TYR A 28 1.25 -44.91 54.68
C TYR A 28 0.05 -45.84 54.84
N CYS A 29 -0.04 -46.91 54.04
CA CYS A 29 -1.12 -47.89 54.05
C CYS A 29 -0.54 -49.31 53.92
N PRO A 30 0.20 -49.81 54.93
CA PRO A 30 0.84 -51.13 54.87
C PRO A 30 -0.17 -52.30 54.74
N GLU A 31 -1.42 -52.09 55.13
CA GLU A 31 -2.55 -53.01 54.92
C GLU A 31 -2.99 -53.15 53.46
N TRP A 32 -2.61 -52.21 52.58
CA TRP A 32 -2.90 -52.26 51.15
C TRP A 32 -1.85 -53.12 50.44
N THR A 33 -2.23 -54.34 50.05
CA THR A 33 -1.29 -55.36 49.55
C THR A 33 -1.45 -55.67 48.06
N GLU A 34 -2.55 -55.25 47.44
CA GLU A 34 -2.82 -55.44 46.00
C GLU A 34 -2.42 -54.19 45.22
N TYR A 35 -1.54 -54.32 44.22
CA TYR A 35 -1.00 -53.19 43.44
C TYR A 35 -1.25 -53.34 41.94
N ASN A 36 -2.26 -54.12 41.57
CA ASN A 36 -2.61 -54.42 40.19
C ASN A 36 -3.30 -53.21 39.53
N VAL A 37 -3.21 -53.11 38.20
CA VAL A 37 -3.87 -52.03 37.44
C VAL A 37 -5.40 -52.07 37.60
N SER A 38 -5.96 -53.26 37.84
CA SER A 38 -7.39 -53.46 38.06
C SER A 38 -7.88 -53.09 39.46
N ASP A 39 -6.98 -52.71 40.37
CA ASP A 39 -7.34 -52.30 41.73
C ASP A 39 -7.98 -50.90 41.70
N PRO A 40 -9.22 -50.74 42.23
CA PRO A 40 -9.87 -49.44 42.35
C PRO A 40 -9.02 -48.38 43.07
N GLY A 41 -8.17 -48.78 44.02
CA GLY A 41 -7.25 -47.86 44.72
C GLY A 41 -6.17 -47.30 43.78
N ILE A 42 -5.61 -48.13 42.90
CA ILE A 42 -4.66 -47.70 41.87
C ILE A 42 -5.35 -46.80 40.84
N THR A 43 -6.59 -47.13 40.45
CA THR A 43 -7.40 -46.25 39.59
C THR A 43 -7.64 -44.87 40.22
N LEU A 44 -7.85 -44.79 41.54
CA LEU A 44 -7.95 -43.51 42.24
C LEU A 44 -6.62 -42.74 42.21
N ILE A 45 -5.48 -43.41 42.42
CA ILE A 45 -4.16 -42.78 42.29
C ILE A 45 -3.97 -42.20 40.89
N GLU A 46 -4.29 -42.96 39.85
CA GLU A 46 -4.22 -42.50 38.46
C GLU A 46 -5.16 -41.31 38.22
N LEU A 47 -6.39 -41.34 38.75
CA LEU A 47 -7.32 -40.21 38.64
C LEU A 47 -6.76 -38.94 39.30
N PHE A 48 -6.22 -39.04 40.52
CA PHE A 48 -5.64 -37.90 41.23
C PHE A 48 -4.35 -37.40 40.56
N ALA A 49 -3.53 -38.31 40.02
CA ALA A 49 -2.36 -37.95 39.22
C ALA A 49 -2.78 -37.18 37.96
N TRP A 50 -3.82 -37.63 37.27
CA TRP A 50 -4.37 -36.93 36.11
C TRP A 50 -4.90 -35.53 36.49
N MET A 51 -5.69 -35.42 37.57
CA MET A 51 -6.18 -34.12 38.06
C MET A 51 -5.03 -33.18 38.42
N THR A 52 -3.96 -33.70 39.02
CA THR A 52 -2.76 -32.92 39.38
C THR A 52 -2.01 -32.47 38.13
N GLU A 53 -1.85 -33.33 37.13
CA GLU A 53 -1.24 -32.98 35.84
C GLU A 53 -2.04 -31.87 35.13
N GLN A 54 -3.37 -31.88 35.22
CA GLN A 54 -4.20 -30.77 34.71
C GLN A 54 -3.93 -29.44 35.43
N ILE A 55 -3.64 -29.47 36.74
CA ILE A 55 -3.26 -28.28 37.51
C ILE A 55 -1.86 -27.80 37.11
N VAL A 56 -0.89 -28.72 36.99
CA VAL A 56 0.48 -28.44 36.53
C VAL A 56 0.46 -27.81 35.14
N TYR A 57 -0.33 -28.36 34.21
CA TYR A 57 -0.52 -27.78 32.88
C TYR A 57 -1.04 -26.33 32.92
N ARG A 58 -2.01 -26.04 33.79
CA ARG A 58 -2.54 -24.67 33.97
C ARG A 58 -1.51 -23.75 34.61
N LEU A 59 -0.74 -24.24 35.58
CA LEU A 59 0.33 -23.47 36.24
C LEU A 59 1.41 -23.07 35.23
N ASN A 60 1.82 -23.98 34.36
CA ASN A 60 2.82 -23.72 33.33
C ASN A 60 2.36 -22.74 32.23
N ARG A 61 1.07 -22.41 32.17
CA ARG A 61 0.54 -21.32 31.32
C ARG A 61 0.58 -19.93 31.98
N VAL A 62 0.83 -19.86 33.29
CA VAL A 62 0.88 -18.59 34.03
C VAL A 62 2.03 -17.67 33.60
N PRO A 63 3.27 -18.15 33.39
CA PRO A 63 4.38 -17.30 32.96
C PRO A 63 4.09 -16.53 31.67
N GLU A 64 3.55 -17.22 30.66
CA GLU A 64 3.23 -16.60 29.38
C GLU A 64 2.12 -15.56 29.52
N LYS A 65 1.04 -15.90 30.24
CA LYS A 65 -0.06 -14.96 30.50
C LYS A 65 0.42 -13.71 31.24
N ASN A 66 1.29 -13.89 32.23
CA ASN A 66 1.89 -12.77 32.96
C ASN A 66 2.76 -11.91 32.04
N TYR A 67 3.60 -12.52 31.19
CA TYR A 67 4.44 -11.80 30.24
C TYR A 67 3.61 -10.94 29.29
N ILE A 68 2.53 -11.49 28.70
CA ILE A 68 1.61 -10.74 27.84
C ILE A 68 0.97 -9.59 28.62
N ARG A 69 0.53 -9.83 29.87
CA ARG A 69 -0.08 -8.78 30.69
C ARG A 69 0.91 -7.69 31.09
N PHE A 70 2.19 -8.03 31.31
CA PHE A 70 3.24 -7.03 31.53
C PHE A 70 3.48 -6.19 30.27
N LEU A 71 3.50 -6.80 29.07
CA LEU A 71 3.61 -6.06 27.81
C LEU A 71 2.45 -5.07 27.64
N ASP A 72 1.23 -5.52 27.87
CA ASP A 72 0.01 -4.71 27.85
C ASP A 72 0.07 -3.55 28.86
N MET A 73 0.51 -3.81 30.11
CA MET A 73 0.68 -2.76 31.13
C MET A 73 1.75 -1.72 30.77
N VAL A 74 2.75 -2.08 29.96
CA VAL A 74 3.78 -1.15 29.48
C VAL A 74 3.33 -0.43 28.19
N GLY A 75 2.12 -0.72 27.70
CA GLY A 75 1.52 -0.06 26.54
C GLY A 75 1.92 -0.67 25.20
N VAL A 76 2.45 -1.90 25.20
CA VAL A 76 2.76 -2.60 23.94
C VAL A 76 1.47 -3.08 23.29
N GLN A 77 1.13 -2.47 22.16
CA GLN A 77 -0.01 -2.87 21.31
C GLN A 77 0.49 -3.59 20.05
N LEU A 78 -0.31 -4.50 19.50
CA LEU A 78 -0.01 -5.14 18.21
C LEU A 78 -0.15 -4.11 17.09
N LEU A 79 0.86 -3.92 16.24
CA LEU A 79 0.66 -3.01 15.10
C LEU A 79 -0.36 -3.62 14.11
N PRO A 80 -1.26 -2.78 13.55
CA PRO A 80 -2.35 -3.22 12.69
C PRO A 80 -1.85 -3.87 11.39
N SER A 81 -2.77 -4.52 10.67
CA SER A 81 -2.54 -4.93 9.28
C SER A 81 -2.35 -3.68 8.40
N SER A 82 -1.49 -3.81 7.37
CA SER A 82 -1.36 -2.80 6.32
C SER A 82 -2.00 -3.28 5.03
N SER A 83 -2.57 -2.35 4.27
CA SER A 83 -3.16 -2.66 2.97
C SER A 83 -2.15 -2.70 1.85
N ALA A 84 -2.39 -3.62 0.91
CA ALA A 84 -1.70 -3.59 -0.37
C ALA A 84 -2.27 -2.48 -1.25
N HIS A 85 -1.41 -1.86 -2.04
CA HIS A 85 -1.75 -0.83 -3.01
C HIS A 85 -1.54 -1.39 -4.41
N ALA A 86 -2.39 -0.99 -5.35
CA ALA A 86 -2.33 -1.37 -6.74
C ALA A 86 -2.65 -0.19 -7.65
N GLU A 87 -2.19 -0.28 -8.90
CA GLU A 87 -2.65 0.58 -9.99
C GLU A 87 -3.68 -0.20 -10.80
N LEU A 88 -4.93 0.26 -10.81
CA LEU A 88 -6.00 -0.31 -11.63
C LEU A 88 -6.09 0.44 -12.95
N THR A 89 -5.87 -0.26 -14.05
CA THR A 89 -6.04 0.23 -15.40
C THR A 89 -7.39 -0.19 -15.94
N PHE A 90 -8.26 0.80 -16.14
CA PHE A 90 -9.57 0.64 -16.76
C PHE A 90 -9.45 0.86 -18.26
N ARG A 91 -10.08 -0.01 -19.05
CA ARG A 91 -10.18 0.13 -20.52
C ARG A 91 -11.56 0.59 -20.93
N LEU A 92 -11.58 1.49 -21.89
CA LEU A 92 -12.81 1.91 -22.54
C LEU A 92 -13.32 0.79 -23.46
N SER A 93 -14.64 0.73 -23.57
CA SER A 93 -15.37 -0.10 -24.54
C SER A 93 -15.19 0.41 -25.97
N ILE A 94 -15.02 1.72 -26.13
CA ILE A 94 -14.77 2.40 -27.41
C ILE A 94 -13.71 3.47 -27.15
N PRO A 95 -12.67 3.61 -27.99
CA PRO A 95 -11.69 4.68 -27.86
C PRO A 95 -12.32 6.07 -27.89
N PHE A 96 -11.81 6.98 -27.06
CA PHE A 96 -12.22 8.38 -27.07
C PHE A 96 -11.19 9.24 -27.82
N PRO A 97 -11.61 10.23 -28.63
CA PRO A 97 -13.01 10.61 -28.89
C PRO A 97 -13.73 9.61 -29.81
N ILE A 98 -15.05 9.42 -29.65
CA ILE A 98 -15.83 8.49 -30.49
C ILE A 98 -16.00 9.07 -31.92
N ARG A 99 -16.17 10.39 -32.00
CA ARG A 99 -16.23 11.16 -33.25
C ARG A 99 -15.30 12.36 -33.14
N PRO A 100 -14.82 12.92 -34.26
CA PRO A 100 -14.11 14.21 -34.22
C PRO A 100 -14.94 15.24 -33.44
N GLU A 101 -14.29 15.99 -32.55
CA GLU A 101 -14.89 17.03 -31.68
C GLU A 101 -15.79 16.52 -30.54
N ASP A 102 -15.86 15.20 -30.30
CA ASP A 102 -16.58 14.64 -29.16
C ASP A 102 -15.85 14.90 -27.83
N GLU A 103 -16.58 15.44 -26.85
CA GLU A 103 -16.10 15.73 -25.49
C GLU A 103 -16.64 14.72 -24.45
N THR A 104 -17.14 13.55 -24.91
CA THR A 104 -17.60 12.47 -24.03
C THR A 104 -16.51 12.04 -23.05
N VAL A 105 -16.87 11.94 -21.77
CA VAL A 105 -15.98 11.51 -20.69
C VAL A 105 -16.51 10.24 -20.02
N ALA A 106 -15.60 9.39 -19.55
CA ALA A 106 -15.94 8.24 -18.72
C ALA A 106 -15.48 8.52 -17.28
N LEU A 107 -16.41 8.39 -16.32
CA LEU A 107 -16.15 8.59 -14.90
C LEU A 107 -16.20 7.24 -14.19
N VAL A 108 -15.08 6.82 -13.60
CA VAL A 108 -15.04 5.79 -12.56
C VAL A 108 -15.05 6.54 -11.22
N PRO A 109 -16.13 6.45 -10.43
CA PRO A 109 -16.18 7.08 -9.11
C PRO A 109 -15.08 6.55 -8.19
N GLN A 110 -14.72 7.35 -7.17
CA GLN A 110 -14.02 6.84 -6.00
C GLN A 110 -14.89 5.79 -5.30
N GLY A 111 -14.28 4.79 -4.68
CA GLY A 111 -15.02 3.76 -3.97
C GLY A 111 -15.51 2.60 -4.85
N ILE A 112 -15.16 2.58 -6.15
CA ILE A 112 -15.44 1.42 -7.01
C ILE A 112 -14.60 0.23 -6.59
N GLU A 113 -15.28 -0.87 -6.29
CA GLU A 113 -14.71 -2.15 -5.89
C GLU A 113 -14.42 -3.07 -7.08
N VAL A 114 -13.20 -3.61 -7.11
CA VAL A 114 -12.73 -4.58 -8.09
C VAL A 114 -12.10 -5.76 -7.37
N ALA A 115 -12.62 -6.95 -7.62
CA ALA A 115 -12.16 -8.19 -7.02
C ALA A 115 -11.13 -8.92 -7.90
N THR A 116 -10.34 -9.78 -7.27
CA THR A 116 -9.53 -10.77 -7.96
C THR A 116 -10.39 -11.80 -8.68
N LEU A 117 -9.94 -12.23 -9.86
CA LEU A 117 -10.52 -13.40 -10.50
C LEU A 117 -10.07 -14.63 -9.70
N THR A 118 -10.97 -15.33 -9.01
CA THR A 118 -10.63 -16.47 -8.14
C THR A 118 -11.07 -17.81 -8.73
N ALA A 119 -10.47 -18.89 -8.24
CA ALA A 119 -11.06 -20.22 -8.40
C ALA A 119 -12.24 -20.37 -7.42
N PRO A 120 -13.20 -21.28 -7.67
CA PRO A 120 -14.44 -21.37 -6.88
C PRO A 120 -14.26 -21.48 -5.35
N ASP A 121 -13.12 -22.03 -4.89
CA ASP A 121 -12.85 -22.29 -3.48
C ASP A 121 -11.87 -21.29 -2.82
N SER A 122 -11.56 -20.18 -3.50
CA SER A 122 -10.63 -19.16 -2.98
C SER A 122 -11.34 -17.84 -2.70
N GLU A 123 -11.06 -17.25 -1.54
CA GLU A 123 -11.61 -15.96 -1.15
C GLU A 123 -11.19 -14.86 -2.13
N GLU A 124 -12.19 -14.06 -2.52
CA GLU A 124 -11.98 -12.91 -3.39
C GLU A 124 -11.32 -11.79 -2.61
N VAL A 125 -10.26 -11.23 -3.20
CA VAL A 125 -9.53 -10.10 -2.64
C VAL A 125 -10.01 -8.83 -3.32
N ILE A 126 -10.57 -7.91 -2.54
CA ILE A 126 -11.21 -6.69 -3.05
C ILE A 126 -10.24 -5.51 -2.98
N PHE A 127 -10.18 -4.76 -4.07
CA PHE A 127 -9.50 -3.47 -4.16
C PHE A 127 -10.50 -2.37 -4.46
N THR A 128 -10.33 -1.23 -3.81
CA THR A 128 -11.21 -0.08 -3.97
C THR A 128 -10.42 1.12 -4.48
N THR A 129 -10.98 1.79 -5.48
CA THR A 129 -10.37 3.00 -6.08
C THR A 129 -10.24 4.13 -5.05
N ASP A 130 -9.04 4.71 -4.95
CA ASP A 130 -8.73 5.70 -3.90
C ASP A 130 -9.22 7.11 -4.25
N ARG A 131 -9.40 7.40 -5.52
CA ARG A 131 -9.85 8.70 -6.06
C ARG A 131 -10.68 8.46 -7.33
N PRO A 132 -11.52 9.43 -7.76
CA PRO A 132 -12.22 9.28 -9.04
C PRO A 132 -11.22 9.27 -10.20
N LEU A 133 -11.50 8.46 -11.21
CA LEU A 133 -10.79 8.45 -12.49
C LEU A 133 -11.70 9.03 -13.57
N ILE A 134 -11.20 10.05 -14.25
CA ILE A 134 -11.90 10.67 -15.38
C ILE A 134 -11.08 10.37 -16.63
N VAL A 135 -11.65 9.61 -17.56
CA VAL A 135 -11.03 9.34 -18.86
C VAL A 135 -11.61 10.32 -19.87
N VAL A 136 -10.76 11.22 -20.35
CA VAL A 136 -11.13 12.26 -21.33
C VAL A 136 -10.52 11.98 -22.71
N PRO A 137 -11.11 12.53 -23.79
CA PRO A 137 -10.48 12.54 -25.11
C PRO A 137 -9.17 13.33 -25.09
N PRO A 138 -8.05 12.80 -25.61
CA PRO A 138 -6.78 13.52 -25.63
C PRO A 138 -6.82 14.58 -26.75
N LYS A 139 -7.02 15.83 -26.37
CA LYS A 139 -7.10 16.94 -27.32
C LYS A 139 -5.71 17.43 -27.72
N LEU A 140 -5.17 16.86 -28.81
CA LEU A 140 -3.92 17.34 -29.40
C LEU A 140 -4.13 18.75 -29.98
N SER A 141 -3.37 19.73 -29.48
CA SER A 141 -3.46 21.13 -29.90
C SER A 141 -2.17 21.66 -30.52
N GLN A 142 -1.04 21.00 -30.23
CA GLN A 142 0.27 21.44 -30.69
C GLN A 142 1.05 20.28 -31.32
N LEU A 143 1.59 20.52 -32.52
CA LEU A 143 2.58 19.68 -33.19
C LEU A 143 3.74 20.57 -33.61
N ARG A 144 4.90 20.39 -32.99
CA ARG A 144 6.05 21.30 -33.14
C ARG A 144 7.32 20.51 -33.41
N GLY A 145 8.18 21.02 -34.30
CA GLY A 145 9.48 20.41 -34.64
C GLY A 145 10.65 21.27 -34.15
N ALA A 146 11.73 21.30 -34.94
CA ALA A 146 12.92 22.10 -34.66
C ALA A 146 12.63 23.61 -34.56
N ASP A 147 11.78 24.15 -35.44
CA ASP A 147 11.20 25.48 -35.24
C ASP A 147 10.02 25.37 -34.28
N PHE A 148 10.30 25.53 -32.99
CA PHE A 148 9.28 25.41 -31.96
C PHE A 148 8.22 26.52 -32.05
N GLN A 149 8.51 27.67 -32.66
CA GLN A 149 7.53 28.76 -32.77
C GLN A 149 6.36 28.39 -33.69
N LYS A 150 6.62 27.57 -34.71
CA LYS A 150 5.61 27.12 -35.65
C LYS A 150 4.81 25.91 -35.12
N ASN A 151 3.49 26.08 -35.01
CA ASN A 151 2.56 24.97 -34.78
C ASN A 151 2.09 24.41 -36.13
N TYR A 152 2.42 23.15 -36.41
CA TYR A 152 2.07 22.46 -37.64
C TYR A 152 0.68 21.79 -37.57
N PHE A 153 0.13 21.60 -36.36
CA PHE A 153 -1.12 20.85 -36.17
C PHE A 153 -2.31 21.42 -36.97
N PRO A 154 -2.60 22.74 -36.94
CA PRO A 154 -3.74 23.31 -37.67
C PRO A 154 -3.62 23.23 -39.20
N ARG A 155 -2.43 22.90 -39.73
CA ARG A 155 -2.13 22.83 -41.17
C ARG A 155 -1.97 21.41 -41.68
N MET A 156 -2.20 20.42 -40.82
CA MET A 156 -2.13 19.02 -41.21
C MET A 156 -3.14 18.69 -42.30
N GLY A 157 -2.75 17.81 -43.22
CA GLY A 157 -3.46 17.56 -44.48
C GLY A 157 -3.21 18.56 -45.60
N ILE A 158 -2.67 19.76 -45.31
CA ILE A 158 -2.28 20.77 -46.31
C ILE A 158 -0.75 20.86 -46.41
N GLU A 159 -0.06 20.92 -45.27
CA GLU A 159 1.39 20.96 -45.17
C GLU A 159 1.90 19.62 -44.61
N ILE A 160 2.94 19.06 -45.24
CA ILE A 160 3.61 17.84 -44.73
C ILE A 160 4.48 18.23 -43.54
N PHE A 161 4.31 17.52 -42.42
CA PHE A 161 5.15 17.70 -41.25
C PHE A 161 6.39 16.81 -41.32
N HIS A 162 7.56 17.42 -41.13
CA HIS A 162 8.84 16.73 -41.02
C HIS A 162 9.29 16.73 -39.54
N PRO A 163 9.25 15.59 -38.84
CA PRO A 163 9.54 15.52 -37.41
C PRO A 163 11.01 15.80 -37.06
N PHE A 164 11.92 15.60 -38.00
CA PHE A 164 13.37 15.76 -37.82
C PHE A 164 13.96 16.65 -38.92
N ASN A 165 15.26 16.93 -38.87
CA ASN A 165 15.93 17.69 -39.92
C ASN A 165 15.64 17.07 -41.30
N GLN A 166 15.13 17.87 -42.24
CA GLN A 166 14.59 17.39 -43.51
C GLN A 166 15.64 16.71 -44.40
N THR A 167 16.86 17.24 -44.42
CA THR A 167 17.93 16.80 -45.33
C THR A 167 18.85 15.79 -44.68
N ARG A 168 19.11 15.91 -43.37
CA ARG A 168 19.96 14.97 -42.63
C ARG A 168 19.52 14.91 -41.17
N PRO A 169 18.64 13.97 -40.79
CA PRO A 169 18.29 13.74 -39.39
C PRO A 169 19.52 13.50 -38.52
N GLN A 170 19.59 14.16 -37.37
CA GLN A 170 20.72 14.09 -36.44
C GLN A 170 20.30 13.55 -35.07
N GLN A 171 21.24 12.96 -34.35
CA GLN A 171 21.00 12.55 -32.96
C GLN A 171 20.62 13.78 -32.12
N GLY A 172 19.51 13.66 -31.38
CA GLY A 172 18.92 14.76 -30.62
C GLY A 172 17.80 15.51 -31.33
N ASP A 173 17.59 15.30 -32.64
CA ASP A 173 16.44 15.88 -33.35
C ASP A 173 15.14 15.49 -32.64
N THR A 174 14.29 16.46 -32.31
CA THR A 174 13.13 16.25 -31.45
C THR A 174 11.90 16.96 -32.02
N PHE A 175 10.75 16.30 -31.94
CA PHE A 175 9.46 16.94 -32.12
C PHE A 175 8.56 16.71 -30.91
N TYR A 176 7.54 17.56 -30.79
CA TYR A 176 6.69 17.68 -29.60
C TYR A 176 5.22 17.60 -30.00
N LEU A 177 4.48 16.82 -29.22
CA LEU A 177 3.03 16.73 -29.21
C LEU A 177 2.54 17.36 -27.91
N GLY A 178 1.79 18.45 -28.02
CA GLY A 178 1.21 19.15 -26.86
C GLY A 178 -0.30 18.93 -26.82
N PHE A 179 -0.76 18.32 -25.74
CA PHE A 179 -2.17 18.11 -25.43
C PHE A 179 -2.70 19.25 -24.57
N ASP A 180 -3.97 19.61 -24.81
CA ASP A 180 -4.67 20.70 -24.12
C ASP A 180 -4.54 20.58 -22.59
N GLU A 181 -4.20 21.67 -21.92
CA GLU A 181 -3.95 21.70 -20.47
C GLU A 181 -5.23 21.53 -19.62
N THR A 182 -6.40 21.68 -20.24
CA THR A 182 -7.69 21.47 -19.58
C THR A 182 -8.10 20.00 -19.55
N HIS A 183 -7.45 19.15 -20.34
CA HIS A 183 -7.69 17.71 -20.43
C HIS A 183 -6.52 16.96 -19.80
N ASP A 184 -6.66 16.63 -18.52
CA ASP A 184 -5.65 15.81 -17.83
C ASP A 184 -5.60 14.41 -18.46
N ILE A 185 -4.45 14.09 -19.07
CA ILE A 185 -4.18 12.78 -19.67
C ILE A 185 -3.18 11.95 -18.86
N SER A 186 -2.87 12.36 -17.62
CA SER A 186 -2.05 11.59 -16.69
C SER A 186 -2.63 10.18 -16.50
N GLY A 187 -1.78 9.15 -16.55
CA GLY A 187 -2.22 7.76 -16.40
C GLY A 187 -3.01 7.17 -17.58
N HIS A 188 -3.26 7.93 -18.66
CA HIS A 188 -4.03 7.44 -19.81
C HIS A 188 -3.28 6.37 -20.63
N ILE A 189 -4.04 5.48 -21.24
CA ILE A 189 -3.57 4.65 -22.35
C ILE A 189 -3.72 5.46 -23.64
N LEU A 190 -2.69 6.22 -23.97
CA LEU A 190 -2.66 7.10 -25.14
C LEU A 190 -2.30 6.30 -26.40
N ARG A 191 -3.21 6.27 -27.38
CA ARG A 191 -2.93 5.77 -28.72
C ARG A 191 -2.78 6.92 -29.70
N LEU A 192 -1.67 6.92 -30.42
CA LEU A 192 -1.40 7.83 -31.52
C LEU A 192 -1.53 7.08 -32.84
N ARG A 193 -2.34 7.58 -33.75
CA ARG A 193 -2.43 7.10 -35.13
C ARG A 193 -1.74 8.09 -36.04
N PHE A 194 -0.80 7.60 -36.84
CA PHE A 194 -0.05 8.36 -37.82
C PHE A 194 -0.46 7.95 -39.23
N GLU A 195 -0.69 8.94 -40.09
CA GLU A 195 -0.74 8.77 -41.54
C GLU A 195 0.50 9.45 -42.14
N CYS A 196 1.32 8.68 -42.86
CA CYS A 196 2.57 9.14 -43.44
C CYS A 196 2.62 8.94 -44.95
N GLU A 197 3.45 9.72 -45.65
CA GLU A 197 3.78 9.40 -47.04
C GLU A 197 4.69 8.17 -47.09
N ARG A 198 4.30 7.17 -47.89
CA ARG A 198 5.13 6.00 -48.14
C ARG A 198 6.48 6.44 -48.71
N THR A 199 7.55 6.20 -47.96
CA THR A 199 8.89 6.58 -48.37
C THR A 199 9.72 5.32 -48.65
N GLU A 200 10.36 5.26 -49.81
CA GLU A 200 11.21 4.12 -50.22
C GLU A 200 12.63 4.19 -49.66
N ALA A 201 13.05 5.29 -49.04
CA ALA A 201 14.40 5.50 -48.56
C ALA A 201 14.56 5.12 -47.08
N VAL A 202 15.45 4.14 -46.87
CA VAL A 202 15.60 3.23 -45.73
C VAL A 202 16.97 3.45 -45.12
N GLY A 203 17.03 3.73 -43.83
CA GLY A 203 18.29 3.75 -43.08
C GLY A 203 18.16 3.18 -41.68
N ILE A 204 16.94 2.78 -41.29
CA ILE A 204 16.62 2.26 -39.96
C ILE A 204 16.03 0.87 -40.04
N ARG A 205 16.14 0.14 -38.93
CA ARG A 205 15.40 -1.09 -38.68
C ARG A 205 13.98 -0.75 -38.23
N ARG A 206 12.96 -1.18 -38.97
CA ARG A 206 11.56 -0.77 -38.73
C ARG A 206 10.98 -1.34 -37.44
N GLU A 207 11.45 -2.51 -37.01
CA GLU A 207 11.00 -3.19 -35.80
C GLU A 207 11.67 -2.65 -34.53
N ASP A 208 12.73 -1.87 -34.69
CA ASP A 208 13.52 -1.27 -33.62
C ASP A 208 14.10 0.08 -34.09
N PRO A 209 13.24 1.09 -34.32
CA PRO A 209 13.67 2.38 -34.81
C PRO A 209 14.43 3.16 -33.71
N PRO A 210 15.36 4.06 -34.08
CA PRO A 210 16.14 4.86 -33.12
C PRO A 210 15.33 6.01 -32.51
N LEU A 211 14.12 5.73 -32.01
CA LEU A 211 13.18 6.70 -31.45
C LEU A 211 13.03 6.50 -29.94
N VAL A 212 13.26 7.57 -29.19
CA VAL A 212 13.01 7.63 -27.74
C VAL A 212 11.82 8.55 -27.51
N TRP A 213 10.80 8.05 -26.83
CA TRP A 213 9.60 8.80 -26.48
C TRP A 213 9.64 9.20 -25.02
N GLU A 214 9.30 10.43 -24.71
CA GLU A 214 9.36 10.98 -23.35
C GLU A 214 8.13 11.83 -23.07
N CYS A 215 7.70 11.90 -21.82
CA CYS A 215 6.62 12.76 -21.36
C CYS A 215 7.07 13.66 -20.20
N THR A 216 6.36 14.77 -19.98
CA THR A 216 6.68 15.71 -18.90
C THR A 216 6.21 15.20 -17.54
N THR A 217 7.07 15.36 -16.53
CA THR A 217 6.75 15.04 -15.12
C THR A 217 6.71 16.28 -14.22
N GLY A 218 6.77 17.48 -14.81
CA GLY A 218 6.83 18.76 -14.11
C GLY A 218 8.25 19.25 -13.88
N ASP A 219 8.39 20.53 -13.55
CA ASP A 219 9.67 21.20 -13.26
C ASP A 219 10.75 21.03 -14.34
N GLY A 220 10.35 20.96 -15.62
CA GLY A 220 11.25 20.77 -16.75
C GLY A 220 11.83 19.34 -16.88
N ARG A 221 11.33 18.38 -16.09
CA ARG A 221 11.77 16.98 -16.13
C ARG A 221 10.99 16.17 -17.16
N TRP A 222 11.70 15.22 -17.76
CA TRP A 222 11.18 14.32 -18.77
C TRP A 222 11.42 12.87 -18.35
N GLU A 223 10.39 12.03 -18.49
CA GLU A 223 10.44 10.60 -18.22
C GLU A 223 10.25 9.82 -19.53
N GLU A 224 11.09 8.82 -19.79
CA GLU A 224 10.97 7.96 -20.97
C GLU A 224 9.72 7.06 -20.88
N ILE A 225 8.91 7.08 -21.94
CA ILE A 225 7.74 6.22 -22.11
C ILE A 225 8.00 5.22 -23.23
N LEU A 226 7.79 3.94 -22.95
CA LEU A 226 8.01 2.89 -23.92
C LEU A 226 6.71 2.57 -24.68
N PRO A 227 6.74 2.40 -26.02
CA PRO A 227 5.62 1.86 -26.76
C PRO A 227 5.19 0.49 -26.21
N SER A 228 3.88 0.26 -26.15
CA SER A 228 3.31 -0.99 -25.67
C SER A 228 3.77 -2.17 -26.52
N LYS A 229 4.12 -3.28 -25.86
CA LYS A 229 4.45 -4.56 -26.52
C LYS A 229 3.30 -5.57 -26.43
N ARG A 230 2.15 -5.17 -25.87
CA ARG A 230 0.98 -6.03 -25.70
C ARG A 230 0.39 -6.41 -27.05
N GLU A 231 -0.30 -7.54 -27.07
CA GLU A 231 -1.00 -8.01 -28.27
C GLU A 231 -2.02 -6.95 -28.74
N GLY A 232 -2.02 -6.65 -30.04
CA GLY A 232 -2.87 -5.60 -30.62
C GLY A 232 -2.46 -4.15 -30.33
N GLU A 233 -1.36 -3.91 -29.61
CA GLU A 233 -0.87 -2.57 -29.25
C GLU A 233 0.58 -2.29 -29.68
N LYS A 234 1.22 -3.26 -30.35
CA LYS A 234 2.59 -3.12 -30.86
C LYS A 234 2.68 -1.97 -31.86
N ASP A 235 3.84 -1.30 -31.89
CA ASP A 235 4.14 -0.28 -32.90
C ASP A 235 3.97 -0.85 -34.32
N THR A 236 3.09 -0.22 -35.09
CA THR A 236 2.85 -0.55 -36.51
C THR A 236 3.29 0.56 -37.45
N THR A 237 3.89 1.64 -36.94
CA THR A 237 4.35 2.78 -37.73
C THR A 237 5.61 2.48 -38.53
N GLY A 238 6.37 1.44 -38.14
CA GLY A 238 7.64 1.09 -38.77
C GLY A 238 8.68 2.21 -38.66
N GLY A 239 8.72 2.89 -37.50
CA GLY A 239 9.48 4.12 -37.32
C GLY A 239 8.91 5.26 -38.16
N LEU A 240 7.59 5.45 -38.15
CA LEU A 240 6.89 6.52 -38.87
C LEU A 240 7.05 6.49 -40.41
N ASN A 241 7.39 5.34 -40.99
CA ASN A 241 7.61 5.16 -42.44
C ASN A 241 6.49 4.39 -43.17
N ASN A 242 5.65 3.68 -42.43
CA ASN A 242 4.48 3.02 -43.00
C ASN A 242 3.39 4.06 -43.31
N GLU A 243 2.59 3.79 -44.34
CA GLU A 243 1.53 4.73 -44.79
C GLU A 243 0.53 5.03 -43.67
N THR A 244 0.19 4.01 -42.87
CA THR A 244 -0.60 4.14 -41.66
C THR A 244 0.04 3.32 -40.55
N GLY A 245 0.02 3.82 -39.32
CA GLY A 245 0.44 3.04 -38.16
C GLY A 245 -0.04 3.63 -36.85
N GLU A 246 -0.06 2.80 -35.82
CA GLU A 246 -0.49 3.13 -34.47
C GLU A 246 0.63 2.87 -33.47
N LEU A 247 0.74 3.75 -32.49
CA LEU A 247 1.61 3.66 -31.32
C LEU A 247 0.75 3.79 -30.07
N THR A 248 0.88 2.87 -29.11
CA THR A 248 0.14 2.94 -27.83
C THR A 248 1.13 3.11 -26.68
N PHE A 249 0.87 4.07 -25.81
CA PHE A 249 1.66 4.37 -24.61
C PHE A 249 0.79 4.23 -23.36
N TYR A 250 1.38 3.75 -22.28
CA TYR A 250 0.80 3.84 -20.94
C TYR A 250 1.48 5.02 -20.25
N LEU A 251 0.78 6.15 -20.21
CA LEU A 251 1.32 7.36 -19.59
C LEU A 251 1.43 7.14 -18.07
N PRO A 252 2.52 7.60 -17.43
CA PRO A 252 2.69 7.40 -16.01
C PRO A 252 1.76 8.33 -15.21
N LEU A 253 1.42 7.94 -13.98
CA LEU A 253 0.64 8.78 -13.06
C LEU A 253 1.42 10.03 -12.60
N SER A 254 2.75 10.01 -12.74
CA SER A 254 3.65 11.14 -12.51
C SER A 254 3.58 12.20 -13.62
N MET A 255 2.91 11.94 -14.74
CA MET A 255 2.82 12.91 -15.83
C MET A 255 2.10 14.16 -15.35
N GLN A 256 2.68 15.33 -15.64
CA GLN A 256 2.13 16.63 -15.31
C GLN A 256 2.20 17.57 -16.51
N LYS A 257 1.32 18.57 -16.54
CA LYS A 257 1.44 19.69 -17.46
C LYS A 257 2.70 20.48 -17.16
N ASP A 258 3.37 20.95 -18.20
CA ASP A 258 4.61 21.71 -18.06
C ASP A 258 4.71 22.80 -19.13
N GLU A 259 5.55 23.80 -18.87
CA GLU A 259 5.83 24.89 -19.80
C GLU A 259 7.08 24.58 -20.63
N VAL A 260 6.89 24.38 -21.93
CA VAL A 260 7.99 24.13 -22.87
C VAL A 260 8.06 25.31 -23.84
N TYR A 261 9.14 26.09 -23.75
CA TYR A 261 9.39 27.31 -24.55
C TYR A 261 8.19 28.29 -24.57
N GLY A 262 7.61 28.61 -23.40
CA GLY A 262 6.52 29.58 -23.31
C GLY A 262 5.12 29.01 -23.60
N ARG A 263 4.97 27.69 -23.66
CA ARG A 263 3.71 27.01 -23.96
C ARG A 263 3.41 25.93 -22.94
N THR A 264 2.29 26.07 -22.24
CA THR A 264 1.80 25.09 -21.28
C THR A 264 0.95 24.03 -21.98
N ALA A 265 1.25 22.77 -21.74
CA ALA A 265 0.50 21.61 -22.20
C ALA A 265 0.96 20.35 -21.46
N TYR A 266 0.21 19.26 -21.63
CA TYR A 266 0.74 17.92 -21.38
C TYR A 266 1.59 17.54 -22.58
N TRP A 267 2.91 17.38 -22.40
CA TRP A 267 3.82 17.18 -23.51
C TRP A 267 4.26 15.72 -23.62
N VAL A 268 4.21 15.22 -24.85
CA VAL A 268 4.93 14.02 -25.27
C VAL A 268 5.90 14.45 -26.37
N ARG A 269 7.17 14.10 -26.23
CA ARG A 269 8.19 14.36 -27.25
C ARG A 269 8.77 13.06 -27.77
N CYS A 270 9.20 13.10 -29.02
CA CYS A 270 9.96 12.02 -29.63
C CYS A 270 11.30 12.58 -30.07
N ARG A 271 12.36 11.96 -29.57
CA ARG A 271 13.75 12.34 -29.81
C ARG A 271 14.45 11.23 -30.59
N LEU A 272 15.20 11.63 -31.59
CA LEU A 272 16.01 10.73 -32.40
C LEU A 272 17.29 10.36 -31.62
N GLU A 273 17.40 9.11 -31.19
CA GLU A 273 18.55 8.60 -30.43
C GLU A 273 18.86 7.17 -30.86
N GLN A 274 20.00 6.99 -31.53
CA GLN A 274 20.52 5.67 -31.84
C GLN A 274 21.19 5.06 -30.61
N ARG A 275 20.59 4.03 -30.04
CA ARG A 275 21.13 3.27 -28.90
C ARG A 275 22.00 2.10 -29.34
N ASN A 276 21.76 1.58 -30.55
CA ASN A 276 22.54 0.50 -31.14
C ASN A 276 22.77 0.76 -32.64
N VAL A 277 23.98 0.45 -33.11
CA VAL A 277 24.37 0.53 -34.53
C VAL A 277 23.40 -0.24 -35.43
N SER A 278 22.86 -1.38 -34.98
CA SER A 278 21.92 -2.20 -35.74
C SER A 278 20.55 -1.55 -35.99
N GLN A 279 20.17 -0.52 -35.21
CA GLN A 279 18.94 0.26 -35.45
C GLN A 279 19.06 1.14 -36.71
N GLY A 280 20.29 1.45 -37.13
CA GLY A 280 20.55 2.40 -38.21
C GLY A 280 20.12 3.83 -37.86
N MET A 281 20.12 4.72 -38.85
CA MET A 281 19.71 6.12 -38.72
C MET A 281 18.94 6.57 -39.96
N TYR A 282 17.99 7.49 -39.78
CA TYR A 282 17.21 8.02 -40.90
C TYR A 282 18.11 8.77 -41.88
N THR A 283 18.03 8.39 -43.16
CA THR A 283 18.69 9.12 -44.26
C THR A 283 17.91 10.36 -44.66
N ARG A 284 16.60 10.37 -44.44
CA ARG A 284 15.69 11.52 -44.62
C ARG A 284 14.63 11.51 -43.54
N SER A 285 14.12 12.69 -43.17
CA SER A 285 13.05 12.80 -42.18
C SER A 285 11.76 12.11 -42.68
N PRO A 286 11.02 11.41 -41.81
CA PRO A 286 9.66 10.98 -42.08
C PRO A 286 8.75 12.12 -42.56
N ARG A 287 7.61 11.75 -43.14
CA ARG A 287 6.65 12.69 -43.72
C ARG A 287 5.27 12.41 -43.19
N ILE A 288 4.91 13.12 -42.13
CA ILE A 288 3.64 12.93 -41.43
C ILE A 288 2.59 13.85 -42.06
N ARG A 289 1.47 13.26 -42.48
CA ARG A 289 0.30 13.98 -43.03
C ARG A 289 -0.74 14.25 -41.97
N ARG A 290 -0.96 13.27 -41.08
CA ARG A 290 -1.96 13.32 -40.03
C ARG A 290 -1.46 12.58 -38.79
N VAL A 291 -1.90 13.08 -37.63
CA VAL A 291 -1.70 12.52 -36.30
C VAL A 291 -3.02 12.67 -35.58
N GLU A 292 -3.55 11.58 -35.10
CA GLU A 292 -4.74 11.54 -34.27
C GLU A 292 -4.40 10.89 -32.94
N ALA A 293 -5.04 11.34 -31.88
CA ALA A 293 -4.84 10.84 -30.54
C ALA A 293 -6.14 10.28 -29.99
N PHE A 294 -6.03 9.13 -29.33
CA PHE A 294 -7.15 8.45 -28.70
C PHE A 294 -6.77 8.01 -27.30
N SER A 295 -7.71 8.10 -26.35
CA SER A 295 -7.61 7.42 -25.08
C SER A 295 -8.29 6.06 -25.20
N LEU A 296 -7.59 4.99 -24.81
CA LEU A 296 -8.16 3.64 -24.74
C LEU A 296 -8.62 3.28 -23.32
N GLY A 297 -8.41 4.17 -22.36
CA GLY A 297 -8.52 3.87 -20.94
C GLY A 297 -7.54 4.69 -20.11
N ALA A 298 -7.53 4.47 -18.80
CA ALA A 298 -6.60 5.14 -17.90
C ALA A 298 -6.40 4.35 -16.61
N THR A 299 -5.40 4.76 -15.83
CA THR A 299 -4.98 4.11 -14.60
C THR A 299 -5.29 4.97 -13.39
N VAL A 300 -5.71 4.35 -12.29
CA VAL A 300 -5.99 5.00 -11.02
C VAL A 300 -5.41 4.18 -9.86
N PRO A 301 -4.88 4.80 -8.80
CA PRO A 301 -4.49 4.08 -7.60
C PRO A 301 -5.70 3.44 -6.91
N SER A 302 -5.47 2.28 -6.32
CA SER A 302 -6.41 1.57 -5.47
C SER A 302 -5.73 0.95 -4.27
N THR A 303 -6.53 0.75 -3.23
CA THR A 303 -6.11 0.10 -1.99
C THR A 303 -6.91 -1.18 -1.78
N ASN A 304 -6.24 -2.23 -1.30
CA ASN A 304 -6.89 -3.41 -0.76
C ASN A 304 -7.61 -3.03 0.53
N ALA A 305 -8.88 -2.68 0.39
CA ALA A 305 -9.74 -2.21 1.46
C ALA A 305 -11.18 -2.24 0.97
N VAL A 306 -12.10 -2.60 1.86
CA VAL A 306 -13.53 -2.41 1.66
C VAL A 306 -13.99 -1.24 2.51
N TYR A 307 -14.83 -0.38 1.93
CA TYR A 307 -15.32 0.83 2.58
C TYR A 307 -16.68 0.55 3.20
N VAL A 308 -16.81 0.81 4.49
CA VAL A 308 -18.09 0.77 5.19
C VAL A 308 -18.47 2.19 5.57
N VAL A 309 -19.68 2.61 5.23
CA VAL A 309 -20.14 4.00 5.37
C VAL A 309 -21.36 4.02 6.30
N ARG A 310 -21.35 4.95 7.27
CA ARG A 310 -22.43 5.18 8.24
C ARG A 310 -22.88 3.91 8.96
N GLU A 311 -21.93 3.17 9.52
CA GLU A 311 -22.25 2.01 10.35
C GLU A 311 -22.77 2.48 11.70
N GLU A 312 -24.00 2.12 12.04
CA GLU A 312 -24.57 2.35 13.37
C GLU A 312 -23.97 1.33 14.36
N LEU A 313 -23.29 1.82 15.40
CA LEU A 313 -22.64 0.99 16.42
C LEU A 313 -23.61 0.63 17.55
N GLY A 314 -24.50 1.55 17.90
CA GLY A 314 -25.46 1.35 18.98
C GLY A 314 -26.03 2.65 19.53
N VAL A 315 -26.67 2.53 20.70
CA VAL A 315 -27.24 3.65 21.45
C VAL A 315 -26.53 3.73 22.79
N SER A 316 -26.13 4.93 23.19
CA SER A 316 -25.44 5.12 24.46
C SER A 316 -26.36 4.94 25.66
N GLU A 317 -25.85 4.26 26.68
CA GLU A 317 -26.51 4.13 27.99
C GLU A 317 -26.12 5.26 28.96
N GLY A 318 -25.21 6.16 28.57
CA GLY A 318 -24.72 7.25 29.41
C GLY A 318 -23.68 6.84 30.46
N GLU A 319 -23.11 5.63 30.36
CA GLU A 319 -22.10 5.13 31.28
C GLU A 319 -20.67 5.50 30.86
N ALA A 320 -19.82 5.80 31.84
CA ALA A 320 -18.41 6.07 31.60
C ALA A 320 -17.66 4.79 31.22
N GLY A 321 -16.72 4.88 30.27
CA GLY A 321 -15.95 3.71 29.81
C GLY A 321 -16.73 2.73 28.93
N GLN A 322 -17.93 3.08 28.47
CA GLN A 322 -18.70 2.24 27.54
C GLN A 322 -17.93 2.01 26.24
N SER A 323 -18.11 0.82 25.64
CA SER A 323 -17.51 0.47 24.36
C SER A 323 -18.53 -0.17 23.41
N PHE A 324 -18.21 -0.10 22.12
CA PHE A 324 -18.98 -0.65 21.01
C PHE A 324 -18.04 -1.40 20.07
N SER A 325 -18.56 -2.29 19.23
CA SER A 325 -17.76 -3.03 18.25
C SER A 325 -18.22 -2.74 16.84
N LEU A 326 -17.26 -2.52 15.94
CA LEU A 326 -17.50 -2.50 14.51
C LEU A 326 -17.84 -3.92 14.01
N GLN A 327 -18.67 -4.01 12.99
CA GLN A 327 -19.07 -5.29 12.38
C GLN A 327 -17.91 -5.99 11.67
N ASN A 328 -16.95 -5.21 11.16
CA ASN A 328 -15.82 -5.72 10.39
C ASN A 328 -14.50 -5.33 11.05
N ALA A 329 -13.64 -6.32 11.25
CA ALA A 329 -12.27 -6.18 11.74
C ALA A 329 -11.38 -7.22 11.02
N PRO A 330 -10.06 -6.99 10.89
CA PRO A 330 -9.30 -5.84 11.35
C PRO A 330 -9.59 -4.57 10.55
N VAL A 331 -9.55 -3.44 11.24
CA VAL A 331 -9.76 -2.09 10.71
C VAL A 331 -8.41 -1.48 10.36
N LEU A 332 -8.33 -0.82 9.20
CA LEU A 332 -7.15 -0.07 8.81
C LEU A 332 -7.02 1.21 9.65
N ASP A 333 -5.82 1.78 9.69
CA ASP A 333 -5.66 3.07 10.35
C ASP A 333 -6.56 4.15 9.76
N LEU A 334 -7.27 4.82 10.66
CA LEU A 334 -8.26 5.83 10.31
C LEU A 334 -7.60 7.05 9.67
N ARG A 335 -8.21 7.52 8.58
CA ARG A 335 -7.94 8.83 7.98
C ARG A 335 -8.67 9.94 8.74
N ALA A 336 -8.43 11.19 8.38
CA ALA A 336 -8.99 12.36 9.08
C ALA A 336 -10.53 12.43 8.97
N GLU A 337 -11.09 11.91 7.88
CA GLU A 337 -12.52 11.84 7.59
C GLU A 337 -13.23 10.64 8.25
N GLU A 338 -12.48 9.63 8.68
CA GLU A 338 -12.97 8.41 9.31
C GLU A 338 -13.05 8.65 10.83
N ARG A 339 -14.27 8.87 11.34
CA ARG A 339 -14.52 9.36 12.70
C ARG A 339 -15.73 8.66 13.31
N VAL A 340 -15.73 8.53 14.63
CA VAL A 340 -16.94 8.21 15.37
C VAL A 340 -17.80 9.47 15.46
N GLU A 341 -19.09 9.32 15.23
CA GLU A 341 -20.07 10.38 15.34
C GLU A 341 -21.13 9.99 16.36
N VAL A 342 -21.46 10.93 17.24
CA VAL A 342 -22.49 10.75 18.27
C VAL A 342 -23.57 11.80 18.09
N GLU A 343 -24.83 11.40 18.21
CA GLU A 343 -25.94 12.35 18.24
C GLU A 343 -25.82 13.27 19.45
N GLU A 344 -25.86 14.58 19.20
CA GLU A 344 -25.98 15.59 20.25
C GLU A 344 -27.07 16.59 19.87
N GLN A 345 -27.69 17.19 20.88
CA GLN A 345 -28.68 18.23 20.64
C GLN A 345 -27.97 19.58 20.43
N ARG A 346 -28.17 20.20 19.27
CA ARG A 346 -27.70 21.57 18.95
C ARG A 346 -28.84 22.39 18.41
N ASP A 347 -29.03 23.59 18.97
CA ASP A 347 -30.05 24.55 18.54
C ASP A 347 -31.46 23.97 18.40
N GLY A 348 -31.79 22.95 19.20
CA GLY A 348 -33.09 22.27 19.20
C GLY A 348 -33.19 21.05 18.28
N GLU A 349 -32.17 20.77 17.47
CA GLU A 349 -32.13 19.62 16.55
C GLU A 349 -31.10 18.57 16.99
N LEU A 350 -31.33 17.32 16.58
CA LEU A 350 -30.36 16.23 16.78
C LEU A 350 -29.43 16.17 15.57
N VAL A 351 -28.14 16.36 15.83
CA VAL A 351 -27.10 16.32 14.81
C VAL A 351 -25.98 15.39 15.24
N PHE A 352 -25.42 14.67 14.28
CA PHE A 352 -24.23 13.85 14.49
C PHE A 352 -23.00 14.75 14.58
N ILE A 353 -22.26 14.64 15.68
CA ILE A 353 -21.05 15.41 15.92
C ILE A 353 -19.85 14.48 15.87
N PRO A 354 -18.79 14.83 15.13
CA PRO A 354 -17.57 14.01 15.07
C PRO A 354 -16.79 14.08 16.40
N TRP A 355 -16.29 12.93 16.81
CA TRP A 355 -15.37 12.74 17.93
C TRP A 355 -13.96 12.50 17.40
N GLU A 356 -12.94 12.91 18.14
CA GLU A 356 -11.54 12.80 17.77
C GLU A 356 -10.92 11.51 18.32
N ARG A 357 -10.15 10.81 17.48
CA ARG A 357 -9.43 9.59 17.90
C ARG A 357 -8.21 10.00 18.71
N VAL A 358 -8.07 9.42 19.89
CA VAL A 358 -6.85 9.50 20.72
C VAL A 358 -6.25 8.10 20.91
N THR A 359 -4.97 8.04 21.28
CA THR A 359 -4.30 6.77 21.65
C THR A 359 -4.79 6.25 23.00
N ASP A 360 -5.02 7.18 23.92
CA ASP A 360 -5.45 6.95 25.29
C ASP A 360 -6.12 8.21 25.84
N PHE A 361 -6.83 8.07 26.95
CA PHE A 361 -7.58 9.15 27.56
C PHE A 361 -6.77 9.98 28.57
N ALA A 362 -5.48 9.72 28.82
CA ALA A 362 -4.75 10.33 29.93
C ALA A 362 -4.65 11.86 29.87
N LYS A 363 -4.71 12.43 28.65
CA LYS A 363 -4.71 13.88 28.39
C LYS A 363 -6.10 14.47 28.15
N SER A 364 -7.15 13.65 28.20
CA SER A 364 -8.52 14.06 27.89
C SER A 364 -9.20 14.61 29.14
N ASP A 365 -9.90 15.73 29.00
CA ASP A 365 -10.79 16.26 30.03
C ASP A 365 -12.24 15.73 29.85
N ARG A 366 -13.11 16.07 30.79
CA ARG A 366 -14.53 15.62 30.81
C ARG A 366 -15.41 16.19 29.69
N PHE A 367 -14.93 17.16 28.92
CA PHE A 367 -15.66 17.84 27.84
C PHE A 367 -15.13 17.43 26.45
N ASP A 368 -13.90 16.92 26.39
CA ASP A 368 -13.26 16.44 25.18
C ASP A 368 -14.02 15.28 24.53
N ARG A 369 -14.38 15.45 23.26
CA ARG A 369 -15.07 14.42 22.46
C ARG A 369 -14.05 13.42 21.92
N HIS A 370 -13.47 12.63 22.81
CA HIS A 370 -12.43 11.67 22.46
C HIS A 370 -12.94 10.24 22.46
N PHE A 371 -12.45 9.44 21.53
CA PHE A 371 -12.64 8.00 21.48
C PHE A 371 -11.32 7.29 21.20
N THR A 372 -11.22 6.03 21.60
CA THR A 372 -10.13 5.13 21.19
C THR A 372 -10.70 4.06 20.26
N LEU A 373 -9.87 3.55 19.34
CA LEU A 373 -10.21 2.44 18.46
C LEU A 373 -9.11 1.38 18.52
N GLU A 374 -9.47 0.16 18.91
CA GLU A 374 -8.64 -1.01 18.76
C GLU A 374 -8.84 -1.58 17.35
N THR A 375 -7.88 -1.32 16.47
CA THR A 375 -7.91 -1.74 15.05
C THR A 375 -7.99 -3.25 14.86
N ALA A 376 -7.48 -4.04 15.82
CA ALA A 376 -7.50 -5.49 15.77
C ALA A 376 -8.92 -6.07 15.84
N THR A 377 -9.69 -5.57 16.80
CA THR A 377 -11.00 -6.10 17.18
C THR A 377 -12.14 -5.24 16.64
N GLY A 378 -11.84 -4.01 16.21
CA GLY A 378 -12.83 -3.00 15.87
C GLY A 378 -13.52 -2.41 17.10
N GLU A 379 -12.95 -2.52 18.30
CA GLU A 379 -13.55 -1.97 19.52
C GLU A 379 -13.35 -0.45 19.60
N VAL A 380 -14.46 0.26 19.65
CA VAL A 380 -14.54 1.70 19.89
C VAL A 380 -14.87 1.92 21.36
N ALA A 381 -13.99 2.58 22.10
CA ALA A 381 -14.24 2.88 23.52
C ALA A 381 -14.32 4.39 23.78
N PHE A 382 -15.11 4.74 24.79
CA PHE A 382 -15.27 6.09 25.30
C PHE A 382 -14.59 6.29 26.65
N GLY A 383 -14.45 7.55 27.03
CA GLY A 383 -13.74 7.99 28.21
C GLY A 383 -14.16 7.33 29.53
N PRO A 384 -13.24 6.72 30.32
CA PRO A 384 -13.56 6.11 31.60
C PRO A 384 -13.60 7.12 32.76
N SER A 385 -14.31 6.76 33.82
CA SER A 385 -14.23 7.43 35.12
C SER A 385 -13.28 6.66 36.04
N VAL A 386 -12.24 7.31 36.55
CA VAL A 386 -11.24 6.66 37.42
C VAL A 386 -11.30 7.25 38.83
N ARG A 387 -11.40 6.36 39.82
CA ARG A 387 -11.35 6.73 41.24
C ARG A 387 -9.90 6.88 41.69
N GLN A 388 -9.60 8.01 42.32
CA GLN A 388 -8.28 8.35 42.84
C GLN A 388 -8.09 7.81 44.26
N ALA A 389 -6.83 7.79 44.72
CA ALA A 389 -6.47 7.31 46.07
C ALA A 389 -7.11 8.12 47.20
N ASP A 390 -7.39 9.41 46.96
CA ASP A 390 -8.08 10.30 47.90
C ASP A 390 -9.62 10.13 47.88
N GLY A 391 -10.13 9.22 47.05
CA GLY A 391 -11.55 8.94 46.88
C GLY A 391 -12.27 9.83 45.88
N SER A 392 -11.61 10.84 45.31
CA SER A 392 -12.17 11.65 44.22
C SER A 392 -12.33 10.82 42.94
N VAL A 393 -13.21 11.26 42.03
CA VAL A 393 -13.43 10.61 40.73
C VAL A 393 -13.11 11.61 39.63
N ILE A 394 -12.22 11.22 38.72
CA ILE A 394 -11.86 12.02 37.56
C ILE A 394 -12.44 11.33 36.31
N GLN A 395 -13.15 12.11 35.51
CA GLN A 395 -13.66 11.68 34.22
C GLN A 395 -12.64 12.07 33.14
N TYR A 396 -12.20 11.10 32.35
CA TYR A 396 -11.28 11.32 31.23
C TYR A 396 -12.05 11.15 29.93
N GLY A 397 -12.20 12.21 29.13
CA GLY A 397 -13.06 12.21 27.94
C GLY A 397 -14.54 12.40 28.28
N ARG A 398 -15.29 13.00 27.37
CA ARG A 398 -16.75 13.16 27.48
C ARG A 398 -17.44 11.80 27.37
N VAL A 399 -18.54 11.64 28.10
CA VAL A 399 -19.43 10.48 27.99
C VAL A 399 -20.58 10.83 27.04
N PRO A 400 -20.86 10.01 26.00
CA PRO A 400 -22.07 10.13 25.20
C PRO A 400 -23.33 10.17 26.08
N GLU A 401 -24.28 11.06 25.78
CA GLU A 401 -25.51 11.16 26.58
C GLU A 401 -26.39 9.92 26.38
N VAL A 402 -27.16 9.56 27.41
CA VAL A 402 -28.11 8.44 27.33
C VAL A 402 -29.11 8.62 26.18
N GLY A 403 -29.36 7.54 25.45
CA GLY A 403 -30.30 7.51 24.33
C GLY A 403 -29.78 8.12 23.03
N ARG A 404 -28.52 8.56 22.97
CA ARG A 404 -27.90 9.08 21.73
C ARG A 404 -27.35 7.95 20.87
N ARG A 405 -27.61 7.99 19.56
CA ARG A 405 -27.00 7.05 18.62
C ARG A 405 -25.52 7.35 18.43
N VAL A 406 -24.76 6.26 18.31
CA VAL A 406 -23.33 6.26 18.03
C VAL A 406 -23.13 5.53 16.71
N ARG A 407 -22.40 6.14 15.78
CA ARG A 407 -22.08 5.55 14.48
C ARG A 407 -20.64 5.83 14.07
N MET A 408 -20.12 5.04 13.16
CA MET A 408 -18.89 5.32 12.44
C MET A 408 -19.22 6.02 11.13
N SER A 409 -18.66 7.21 10.87
CA SER A 409 -18.91 7.98 9.64
C SER A 409 -18.57 7.16 8.41
N GLN A 410 -17.38 6.59 8.43
CA GLN A 410 -16.82 5.68 7.46
C GLN A 410 -15.60 5.00 8.07
N TYR A 411 -15.31 3.77 7.68
CA TYR A 411 -14.02 3.14 7.96
C TYR A 411 -13.68 2.13 6.85
N ARG A 412 -12.43 1.69 6.86
CA ARG A 412 -11.91 0.69 5.92
C ARG A 412 -11.44 -0.54 6.68
N TYR A 413 -11.80 -1.70 6.17
CA TYR A 413 -11.35 -2.98 6.70
C TYR A 413 -10.76 -3.86 5.61
N GLY A 414 -10.02 -4.89 6.03
CA GLY A 414 -9.29 -5.79 5.15
C GLY A 414 -7.79 -5.54 5.19
N GLY A 415 -7.15 -5.51 4.01
CA GLY A 415 -5.69 -5.50 3.91
C GLY A 415 -5.11 -6.89 4.18
N GLY A 416 -3.86 -6.92 4.65
CA GLY A 416 -3.15 -8.17 4.87
C GLY A 416 -2.22 -8.57 3.73
N SER A 417 -1.45 -9.63 3.95
CA SER A 417 -0.50 -10.17 2.98
C SER A 417 -1.19 -10.76 1.75
N GLN A 418 -2.43 -11.23 1.89
CA GLN A 418 -3.33 -11.67 0.80
C GLN A 418 -3.57 -10.60 -0.27
N GLY A 419 -3.41 -9.33 0.11
CA GLY A 419 -3.50 -8.22 -0.84
C GLY A 419 -2.35 -8.15 -1.82
N ASN A 420 -1.22 -8.84 -1.62
CA ASN A 420 -0.09 -8.77 -2.53
C ASN A 420 -0.26 -9.72 -3.73
N VAL A 421 -1.17 -9.38 -4.63
CA VAL A 421 -1.53 -10.20 -5.79
C VAL A 421 -0.66 -9.91 -7.03
N PRO A 422 -0.39 -10.93 -7.89
CA PRO A 422 0.35 -10.75 -9.14
C PRO A 422 -0.31 -9.78 -10.12
N ALA A 423 0.45 -9.37 -11.14
CA ALA A 423 -0.10 -8.61 -12.28
C ALA A 423 -1.22 -9.40 -12.99
N ASN A 424 -2.19 -8.67 -13.51
CA ASN A 424 -3.37 -9.14 -14.22
C ASN A 424 -4.25 -10.09 -13.39
N ARG A 425 -4.34 -9.92 -12.07
CA ARG A 425 -5.17 -10.77 -11.20
C ARG A 425 -6.47 -10.10 -10.75
N ILE A 426 -6.46 -8.78 -10.59
CA ILE A 426 -7.60 -7.95 -10.20
C ILE A 426 -8.37 -7.64 -11.48
N GLN A 427 -9.58 -8.19 -11.68
CA GLN A 427 -10.27 -8.09 -12.98
C GLN A 427 -11.80 -7.96 -12.88
N VAL A 428 -12.40 -8.33 -11.75
CA VAL A 428 -13.87 -8.45 -11.63
C VAL A 428 -14.43 -7.18 -11.02
N MET A 429 -15.06 -6.32 -11.83
CA MET A 429 -15.78 -5.15 -11.32
C MET A 429 -17.06 -5.59 -10.61
N ARG A 430 -17.27 -5.14 -9.36
CA ARG A 430 -18.52 -5.42 -8.59
C ARG A 430 -19.70 -4.61 -9.10
N SER A 431 -19.44 -3.50 -9.76
CA SER A 431 -20.46 -2.61 -10.33
C SER A 431 -20.06 -2.23 -11.75
N ALA A 432 -21.04 -2.17 -12.65
CA ALA A 432 -20.80 -1.72 -14.01
C ALA A 432 -20.52 -0.21 -14.03
N VAL A 433 -19.51 0.20 -14.78
CA VAL A 433 -19.17 1.61 -14.99
C VAL A 433 -19.42 1.94 -16.47
N PRO A 434 -20.19 2.99 -16.79
CA PRO A 434 -20.44 3.39 -18.18
C PRO A 434 -19.16 3.58 -18.98
N TYR A 435 -19.17 3.15 -20.24
CA TYR A 435 -18.06 3.19 -21.19
C TYR A 435 -16.84 2.34 -20.82
N ILE A 436 -16.79 1.70 -19.66
CA ILE A 436 -15.69 0.81 -19.26
C ILE A 436 -16.02 -0.64 -19.66
N SER A 437 -15.09 -1.30 -20.35
CA SER A 437 -15.23 -2.70 -20.77
C SER A 437 -14.46 -3.68 -19.89
N GLN A 438 -13.33 -3.25 -19.32
CA GLN A 438 -12.43 -4.11 -18.57
C GLN A 438 -11.66 -3.30 -17.54
N VAL A 439 -11.24 -3.96 -16.46
CA VAL A 439 -10.25 -3.45 -15.51
C VAL A 439 -9.16 -4.50 -15.30
N THR A 440 -7.93 -4.06 -15.12
CA THR A 440 -6.85 -4.93 -14.69
C THR A 440 -5.74 -4.20 -13.95
N ASN A 441 -4.96 -4.90 -13.12
CA ASN A 441 -3.72 -4.38 -12.57
C ASN A 441 -2.52 -4.77 -13.45
N LEU A 442 -1.87 -3.81 -14.11
CA LEU A 442 -0.76 -4.14 -15.02
C LEU A 442 0.53 -4.51 -14.28
N ARG A 443 0.64 -4.08 -13.03
CA ARG A 443 1.75 -4.36 -12.11
C ARG A 443 1.20 -5.15 -10.91
N ARG A 444 2.08 -5.89 -10.25
CA ARG A 444 1.73 -6.55 -8.99
C ARG A 444 1.35 -5.51 -7.94
N SER A 445 0.45 -5.87 -7.05
CA SER A 445 0.17 -5.06 -5.86
C SER A 445 1.19 -5.35 -4.76
N ILE A 446 1.44 -4.35 -3.92
CA ILE A 446 2.50 -4.37 -2.89
C ILE A 446 2.06 -3.64 -1.63
N GLY A 447 2.72 -3.92 -0.50
CA GLY A 447 2.54 -3.19 0.77
C GLY A 447 1.55 -3.82 1.74
N GLY A 448 0.87 -4.90 1.34
CA GLY A 448 -0.04 -5.63 2.21
C GLY A 448 0.69 -6.44 3.27
N ARG A 449 0.29 -6.33 4.53
CA ARG A 449 0.83 -7.14 5.64
C ARG A 449 -0.23 -7.46 6.65
N ASP A 450 -0.13 -8.67 7.18
CA ASP A 450 -0.99 -9.11 8.26
C ASP A 450 -0.65 -8.34 9.54
N GLN A 451 -1.60 -8.37 10.48
CA GLN A 451 -1.39 -7.83 11.82
C GLN A 451 -0.15 -8.46 12.49
N GLU A 452 0.49 -7.73 13.41
CA GLU A 452 1.57 -8.31 14.22
C GLU A 452 1.13 -9.59 14.89
N SER A 453 1.92 -10.66 14.73
CA SER A 453 1.77 -11.81 15.61
C SER A 453 2.24 -11.46 17.02
N LEU A 454 1.69 -12.13 18.03
CA LEU A 454 2.13 -11.94 19.41
C LEU A 454 3.64 -12.17 19.57
N GLU A 455 4.21 -13.17 18.89
CA GLU A 455 5.65 -13.46 18.92
C GLU A 455 6.51 -12.32 18.36
N GLU A 456 6.07 -11.70 17.26
CA GLU A 456 6.74 -10.50 16.71
C GLU A 456 6.66 -9.33 17.69
N ALA A 457 5.51 -9.12 18.33
CA ALA A 457 5.34 -8.08 19.34
C ALA A 457 6.23 -8.31 20.57
N LYS A 458 6.34 -9.57 21.04
CA LYS A 458 7.26 -9.96 22.13
C LYS A 458 8.71 -9.62 21.77
N LEU A 459 9.14 -9.84 20.52
CA LEU A 459 10.48 -9.51 20.05
C LEU A 459 10.70 -7.99 19.92
N ARG A 460 9.72 -7.27 19.36
CA ARG A 460 9.77 -5.81 19.22
C ARG A 460 9.84 -5.12 20.59
N ALA A 461 8.97 -5.49 21.52
CA ALA A 461 8.95 -4.92 22.87
C ALA A 461 10.31 -5.07 23.58
N ARG A 462 10.99 -6.21 23.43
CA ARG A 462 12.33 -6.42 24.00
C ARG A 462 13.36 -5.42 23.46
N ARG A 463 13.28 -5.07 22.18
CA ARG A 463 14.16 -4.08 21.55
C ARG A 463 13.82 -2.67 22.04
N GLU A 464 12.55 -2.31 22.01
CA GLU A 464 12.06 -0.98 22.46
C GLU A 464 12.41 -0.70 23.93
N LEU A 465 12.18 -1.68 24.81
CA LEU A 465 12.51 -1.57 26.24
C LEU A 465 14.01 -1.46 26.50
N ARG A 466 14.84 -2.07 25.63
CA ARG A 466 16.31 -1.98 25.74
C ARG A 466 16.83 -0.62 25.25
N ALA A 467 16.26 -0.09 24.17
CA ALA A 467 16.69 1.17 23.56
C ALA A 467 16.18 2.43 24.29
N GLN A 468 15.17 2.33 25.17
CA GLN A 468 14.58 3.46 25.93
C GLN A 468 14.25 4.71 25.08
N HIS A 469 13.89 4.51 23.80
CA HIS A 469 13.65 5.57 22.82
C HIS A 469 14.83 6.55 22.61
N ARG A 470 16.08 6.12 22.84
CA ARG A 470 17.28 6.94 22.59
C ARG A 470 18.35 6.15 21.86
N ALA A 471 18.90 6.74 20.80
CA ALA A 471 20.03 6.16 20.07
C ALA A 471 21.35 6.58 20.72
N VAL A 472 22.09 5.65 21.33
CA VAL A 472 23.40 5.94 21.93
C VAL A 472 24.50 5.09 21.30
N THR A 473 24.22 3.81 21.08
CA THR A 473 25.11 2.84 20.42
C THR A 473 24.69 2.63 18.97
N ALA A 474 25.60 2.11 18.14
CA ALA A 474 25.28 1.74 16.75
C ALA A 474 24.12 0.73 16.66
N GLU A 475 24.01 -0.19 17.64
CA GLU A 475 22.89 -1.15 17.73
C GLU A 475 21.57 -0.41 18.03
N ASP A 476 21.57 0.63 18.87
CA ASP A 476 20.37 1.42 19.15
C ASP A 476 19.87 2.17 17.89
N PHE A 477 20.79 2.66 17.05
CA PHE A 477 20.43 3.27 15.75
C PHE A 477 19.82 2.25 14.79
N GLU A 478 20.35 1.02 14.75
CA GLU A 478 19.79 -0.08 13.97
C GLU A 478 18.37 -0.44 14.46
N ASP A 479 18.19 -0.59 15.77
CA ASP A 479 16.93 -0.98 16.39
C ASP A 479 15.84 0.10 16.23
N LEU A 480 16.19 1.39 16.39
CA LEU A 480 15.24 2.50 16.21
C LEU A 480 14.81 2.65 14.74
N ALA A 481 15.74 2.50 13.80
CA ALA A 481 15.42 2.50 12.37
C ALA A 481 14.52 1.31 12.00
N LEU A 482 14.81 0.11 12.52
CA LEU A 482 13.95 -1.07 12.33
C LEU A 482 12.55 -0.89 12.93
N ALA A 483 12.44 -0.24 14.09
CA ALA A 483 11.17 0.02 14.76
C ALA A 483 10.31 1.08 14.05
N THR A 484 10.92 1.98 13.27
CA THR A 484 10.21 3.07 12.58
C THR A 484 9.20 2.53 11.55
N SER A 485 9.57 1.46 10.84
CA SER A 485 8.67 0.87 9.86
C SER A 485 8.96 -0.60 9.67
N ARG A 486 7.90 -1.43 9.70
CA ARG A 486 7.99 -2.84 9.28
C ARG A 486 8.46 -2.99 7.83
N ARG A 487 8.39 -1.92 7.02
CA ARG A 487 8.86 -1.93 5.62
C ARG A 487 10.38 -2.06 5.52
N ILE A 488 11.09 -2.06 6.64
CA ILE A 488 12.53 -2.30 6.74
C ILE A 488 12.77 -3.73 7.24
N ALA A 489 13.58 -4.51 6.51
CA ALA A 489 13.94 -5.89 6.88
C ALA A 489 15.21 -5.95 7.72
N ARG A 490 16.22 -5.16 7.33
CA ARG A 490 17.52 -5.13 7.99
C ARG A 490 18.04 -3.71 7.98
N VAL A 491 18.71 -3.33 9.06
CA VAL A 491 19.47 -2.09 9.13
C VAL A 491 20.88 -2.44 9.58
N LYS A 492 21.87 -1.75 9.03
CA LYS A 492 23.23 -1.76 9.55
C LYS A 492 23.70 -0.34 9.77
N SER A 493 24.12 -0.02 10.98
CA SER A 493 24.75 1.23 11.33
C SER A 493 26.25 1.12 11.11
N LEU A 494 26.81 2.07 10.35
CA LEU A 494 28.23 2.28 10.20
C LEU A 494 28.62 3.49 11.04
N ALA A 495 29.37 3.23 12.11
CA ALA A 495 29.93 4.27 12.97
C ALA A 495 31.35 4.64 12.50
N PRO A 496 31.81 5.88 12.74
CA PRO A 496 33.19 6.28 12.45
C PRO A 496 34.19 5.29 13.07
N GLY A 497 35.06 4.71 12.24
CA GLY A 497 36.09 3.76 12.66
C GLY A 497 35.70 2.26 12.60
N THR A 498 34.47 1.91 12.21
CA THR A 498 34.03 0.51 12.11
C THR A 498 33.99 -0.06 10.67
N SER A 499 34.16 0.78 9.65
CA SER A 499 34.19 0.39 8.23
C SER A 499 35.31 1.10 7.45
N ASN A 500 35.72 0.54 6.31
CA ASN A 500 36.73 1.12 5.39
C ASN A 500 36.41 2.53 4.85
N GLY A 501 35.26 3.11 5.19
CA GLY A 501 34.88 4.48 4.85
C GLY A 501 35.22 5.47 5.97
N ASN A 502 35.89 6.58 5.61
CA ASN A 502 36.14 7.73 6.48
C ASN A 502 34.83 8.53 6.67
N LEU A 503 33.93 8.06 7.53
CA LEU A 503 32.82 8.89 8.00
C LEU A 503 33.36 9.99 8.93
N PRO A 504 33.00 11.27 8.72
CA PRO A 504 33.40 12.36 9.62
C PRO A 504 32.92 12.11 11.07
N PRO A 505 33.67 12.56 12.09
CA PRO A 505 33.19 12.55 13.47
C PRO A 505 31.84 13.25 13.59
N GLY A 506 30.89 12.62 14.32
CA GLY A 506 29.53 13.13 14.48
C GLY A 506 28.53 12.67 13.41
N MET A 507 28.97 11.90 12.41
CA MET A 507 28.10 11.31 11.39
C MET A 507 27.98 9.80 11.59
N ILE A 508 26.77 9.26 11.40
CA ILE A 508 26.48 7.82 11.36
C ILE A 508 25.78 7.55 10.04
N GLU A 509 26.17 6.49 9.34
CA GLU A 509 25.51 6.05 8.12
C GLU A 509 24.66 4.81 8.41
N LEU A 510 23.40 4.83 8.00
CA LEU A 510 22.49 3.70 8.13
C LEU A 510 22.25 3.06 6.76
N LEU A 511 22.66 1.82 6.61
CA LEU A 511 22.34 0.98 5.46
C LEU A 511 21.00 0.30 5.73
N VAL A 512 19.94 0.74 5.05
CA VAL A 512 18.58 0.28 5.26
C VAL A 512 18.17 -0.65 4.11
N VAL A 513 17.88 -1.90 4.43
CA VAL A 513 17.37 -2.90 3.48
C VAL A 513 15.86 -3.03 3.66
N PRO A 514 15.03 -2.70 2.65
CA PRO A 514 13.59 -2.84 2.76
C PRO A 514 13.16 -4.31 2.88
N ALA A 515 12.14 -4.55 3.70
CA ALA A 515 11.44 -5.82 3.85
C ALA A 515 10.55 -6.09 2.65
N VAL A 516 11.19 -6.32 1.52
CA VAL A 516 10.56 -6.86 0.33
C VAL A 516 10.60 -8.37 0.46
N ARG A 517 9.54 -8.98 1.00
CA ARG A 517 9.47 -10.44 1.18
C ARG A 517 9.72 -11.21 -0.14
N ASP A 518 9.60 -10.56 -1.30
CA ASP A 518 9.55 -11.21 -2.61
C ASP A 518 10.52 -10.71 -3.71
N SER A 519 11.35 -9.67 -3.51
CA SER A 519 12.28 -9.25 -4.59
C SER A 519 13.43 -10.24 -4.79
N VAL A 520 13.70 -11.08 -3.79
CA VAL A 520 14.67 -12.18 -3.89
C VAL A 520 14.18 -13.31 -4.82
N ALA A 521 12.87 -13.40 -5.10
CA ALA A 521 12.34 -14.44 -6.00
C ALA A 521 12.54 -14.15 -7.50
N VAL A 522 12.91 -12.93 -7.91
CA VAL A 522 12.99 -12.54 -9.34
C VAL A 522 14.35 -11.97 -9.76
N GLY A 523 15.35 -11.94 -8.89
CA GLY A 523 16.74 -11.67 -9.29
C GLY A 523 17.01 -10.26 -9.86
N ASP A 524 16.14 -9.29 -9.58
CA ASP A 524 16.30 -7.90 -10.03
C ASP A 524 16.43 -6.97 -8.82
N LEU A 525 17.69 -6.76 -8.41
CA LEU A 525 18.07 -5.93 -7.25
C LEU A 525 17.79 -4.43 -7.46
N SER A 526 17.58 -3.98 -8.70
CA SER A 526 17.33 -2.56 -9.03
C SER A 526 15.99 -2.02 -8.48
N LYS A 527 15.13 -2.90 -7.97
CA LYS A 527 13.81 -2.57 -7.38
C LYS A 527 13.82 -2.46 -5.85
N LEU A 528 15.00 -2.44 -5.23
CA LEU A 528 15.18 -2.22 -3.78
C LEU A 528 15.18 -0.72 -3.38
N ALA A 529 14.80 0.19 -4.28
CA ALA A 529 14.70 1.61 -3.97
C ALA A 529 13.67 1.85 -2.85
N LEU A 530 14.10 2.52 -1.77
CA LEU A 530 13.20 3.06 -0.75
C LEU A 530 12.31 4.13 -1.40
N GLN A 531 10.99 4.02 -1.23
CA GLN A 531 10.06 5.08 -1.65
C GLN A 531 10.39 6.38 -0.89
N GLU A 532 10.27 7.54 -1.55
CA GLU A 532 10.55 8.86 -0.95
C GLU A 532 9.73 9.10 0.33
N GLU A 533 8.50 8.57 0.40
CA GLU A 533 7.64 8.63 1.58
C GLU A 533 8.28 7.96 2.81
N LEU A 534 9.00 6.84 2.63
CA LEU A 534 9.71 6.14 3.70
C LEU A 534 10.94 6.90 4.18
N MET A 535 11.58 7.66 3.28
CA MET A 535 12.66 8.57 3.63
C MET A 535 12.14 9.81 4.39
N GLN A 536 10.87 10.21 4.17
CA GLN A 536 10.24 11.35 4.84
C GLN A 536 9.57 11.00 6.18
N GLU A 537 9.02 9.79 6.35
CA GLU A 537 8.48 9.31 7.64
C GLU A 537 9.57 9.16 8.72
N SER A 538 10.83 9.13 8.29
CA SER A 538 11.99 9.21 9.16
C SER A 538 12.17 10.66 9.64
N TRP A 539 11.68 11.01 10.83
CA TRP A 539 11.85 12.34 11.48
C TRP A 539 13.31 12.69 11.86
N ILE A 540 14.30 12.20 11.11
CA ILE A 540 15.71 12.38 11.42
C ILE A 540 16.48 12.64 10.11
N ILE A 541 17.13 13.79 10.07
CA ILE A 541 17.98 14.26 8.96
C ILE A 541 19.13 13.25 8.77
N TRP A 542 19.04 12.36 7.78
CA TRP A 542 20.15 11.49 7.37
C TRP A 542 20.24 11.33 5.85
N THR A 543 21.46 11.19 5.35
CA THR A 543 21.76 10.72 4.00
C THR A 543 21.62 9.20 3.99
N VAL A 544 20.62 8.68 3.27
CA VAL A 544 20.41 7.24 3.07
C VAL A 544 21.13 6.83 1.78
N THR A 545 22.19 6.03 1.89
CA THR A 545 22.84 5.42 0.72
C THR A 545 22.27 4.02 0.51
N VAL A 546 21.66 3.77 -0.65
CA VAL A 546 21.17 2.45 -1.05
C VAL A 546 22.35 1.65 -1.62
N CYS A 547 22.61 0.44 -1.09
CA CYS A 547 23.56 -0.52 -1.66
C CYS A 547 22.85 -1.63 -2.43
#